data_AF-A0A2X3CKS3-F1
#
_entry.id   AF-A0A2X3CKS3-F1
#
_cell.length_a   1.000
_cell.length_b   1.000
_cell.length_c   1.000
_cell.angle_alpha   90.00
_cell.angle_beta   90.00
_cell.angle_gamma   90.00
#
_symmetry.space_group_name_H-M   'P 1'
#
loop_
_entity.id
_entity.type
_entity.pdbx_description
1 polymer ?
#
loop_
_entity_poly.entity_id
_entity_poly.type
_entity_poly.pdbx_seq_one_letter_code
_entity_poly.pdbx_strand_id
1 'polypeptide(L)'
;MWWVWLLFLLCWLAAGTCWAIMSNKDKLQIHTADFWQTALILPALFWLILLALRIAWYKGLLSMADGWDNDREQLLSREIQRGRRHLAILGVSLHTALRLPDDRDGKGQREALRNNTPALKTQPSWWSDEGIRHSRLLRIGDETPEQLVRRIMSNTLNELTSVLASVPAEIPLSLIIESDGSLSVSEIQSTWRQCLANSHIRQPVTYLEGKGLQMIDHWLDQPMTEPSLMLIVALQVAPKQVEGTAETVVSLLLASPQVAADLMPLALLHRPEQVKGISHEAFHYAFARAFDWAALPAEAVPAGWLVGGYQDELSSAHRNGIDRVVEPDQYRS
;
A
#
# COMPACT_ATOMS: atom_id res chain seq x y z
N MET A 1 -5.95 44.72 19.87
CA MET A 1 -5.86 46.17 20.15
C MET A 1 -4.57 46.49 20.87
N TRP A 2 -3.57 47.02 20.15
CA TRP A 2 -2.23 47.32 20.68
C TRP A 2 -2.19 48.63 21.51
N TRP A 3 -3.12 49.56 21.24
CA TRP A 3 -3.21 50.87 21.89
C TRP A 3 -3.55 50.83 23.40
N VAL A 4 -4.21 49.76 23.90
CA VAL A 4 -4.49 49.58 25.33
C VAL A 4 -3.19 49.43 26.14
N TRP A 5 -2.16 48.82 25.55
CA TRP A 5 -0.86 48.66 26.21
C TRP A 5 -0.07 49.97 26.25
N LEU A 6 -0.23 50.82 25.23
CA LEU A 6 0.31 52.18 25.24
C LEU A 6 -0.35 53.04 26.32
N LEU A 7 -1.66 52.88 26.55
CA LEU A 7 -2.35 53.53 27.66
C LEU A 7 -1.82 53.03 29.02
N PHE A 8 -1.56 51.73 29.16
CA PHE A 8 -0.97 51.19 30.38
C PHE A 8 0.44 51.76 30.66
N LEU A 9 1.26 51.94 29.62
CA LEU A 9 2.55 52.63 29.72
C LEU A 9 2.37 54.07 30.21
N LEU A 10 1.47 54.84 29.58
CA LEU A 10 1.18 56.22 29.97
C LEU A 10 0.73 56.33 31.44
N CYS A 11 -0.15 55.43 31.89
CA CYS A 11 -0.59 55.38 33.29
C CYS A 11 0.56 55.08 34.26
N TRP A 12 1.44 54.12 33.93
CA TRP A 12 2.60 53.78 34.77
C TRP A 12 3.65 54.89 34.81
N LEU A 13 3.89 55.58 33.70
CA LEU A 13 4.76 56.75 33.67
C LEU A 13 4.18 57.89 34.51
N ALA A 14 2.87 58.14 34.43
CA ALA A 14 2.20 59.15 35.27
C ALA A 14 2.22 58.79 36.77
N ALA A 15 2.06 57.50 37.11
CA ALA A 15 2.17 57.03 38.48
C ALA A 15 3.62 57.14 39.00
N GLY A 16 4.61 56.78 38.18
CA GLY A 16 6.03 56.91 38.48
C GLY A 16 6.47 58.36 38.70
N THR A 17 6.01 59.28 37.85
CA THR A 17 6.29 60.72 38.03
C THR A 17 5.62 61.28 39.28
N CYS A 18 4.36 60.93 39.55
CA CYS A 18 3.67 61.35 40.77
C CYS A 18 4.37 60.85 42.04
N TRP A 19 4.80 59.58 42.03
CA TRP A 19 5.56 58.98 43.13
C TRP A 19 6.94 59.62 43.32
N ALA A 20 7.66 59.87 42.22
CA ALA A 20 8.96 60.56 42.26
C ALA A 20 8.82 62.00 42.80
N ILE A 21 7.74 62.71 42.47
CA ILE A 21 7.44 64.04 43.02
C ILE A 21 7.13 63.95 44.51
N MET A 22 6.24 63.03 44.93
CA MET A 22 5.83 62.89 46.34
C MET A 22 7.00 62.47 47.26
N SER A 23 7.83 61.54 46.82
CA SER A 23 8.96 61.01 47.61
C SER A 23 10.14 61.98 47.75
N ASN A 24 10.17 63.06 46.96
CA ASN A 24 11.20 64.10 47.02
C ASN A 24 10.70 65.44 47.59
N LYS A 25 9.44 65.54 48.06
CA LYS A 25 8.87 66.80 48.60
C LYS A 25 9.65 67.41 49.76
N ASP A 26 10.31 66.58 50.58
CA ASP A 26 10.97 67.01 51.82
C ASP A 26 12.52 67.00 51.74
N LYS A 27 13.11 66.80 50.55
CA LYS A 27 14.57 66.70 50.37
C LYS A 27 15.18 67.99 49.82
N LEU A 28 16.21 68.52 50.49
CA LEU A 28 16.88 69.78 50.13
C LEU A 28 17.81 69.70 48.90
N GLN A 29 18.23 68.50 48.50
CA GLN A 29 19.01 68.26 47.28
C GLN A 29 18.43 67.06 46.52
N ILE A 30 17.96 67.31 45.30
CA ILE A 30 17.40 66.28 44.42
C ILE A 30 18.54 65.69 43.60
N HIS A 31 18.91 64.44 43.86
CA HIS A 31 19.80 63.69 42.98
C HIS A 31 19.05 63.43 41.67
N THR A 32 19.43 64.15 40.61
CA THR A 32 18.74 64.13 39.31
C THR A 32 18.66 62.73 38.71
N ALA A 33 19.69 61.91 38.89
CA ALA A 33 19.74 60.54 38.39
C ALA A 33 18.64 59.65 39.03
N ASP A 34 18.51 59.67 40.35
CA ASP A 34 17.54 58.85 41.09
C ASP A 34 16.09 59.26 40.76
N PHE A 35 15.87 60.55 40.54
CA PHE A 35 14.58 61.08 40.11
C PHE A 35 14.16 60.53 38.74
N TRP A 36 15.01 60.64 37.72
CA TRP A 36 14.68 60.12 36.37
C TRP A 36 14.61 58.59 36.33
N GLN A 37 15.42 57.91 37.14
CA GLN A 37 15.38 56.46 37.26
C GLN A 37 14.02 55.98 37.82
N THR A 38 13.51 56.64 38.85
CA THR A 38 12.22 56.30 39.46
C THR A 38 11.02 56.78 38.64
N ALA A 39 11.11 57.95 38.02
CA ALA A 39 10.02 58.53 37.24
C ALA A 39 9.82 57.86 35.87
N LEU A 40 10.90 57.43 35.21
CA LEU A 40 10.85 56.97 33.82
C LEU A 40 11.37 55.55 33.62
N ILE A 41 12.58 55.26 34.13
CA ILE A 41 13.27 54.00 33.82
C ILE A 41 12.55 52.80 34.45
N LEU A 42 12.25 52.86 35.76
CA LEU A 42 11.58 51.76 36.46
C LEU A 42 10.18 51.45 35.90
N PRO A 43 9.28 52.43 35.69
CA PRO A 43 7.97 52.16 35.10
C PRO A 43 8.06 51.63 33.66
N ALA A 44 8.97 52.16 32.83
CA ALA A 44 9.17 51.67 31.48
C ALA A 44 9.69 50.22 31.44
N LEU A 45 10.64 49.89 32.33
CA LEU A 45 11.18 48.53 32.46
C LEU A 45 10.11 47.54 32.94
N PHE A 46 9.30 47.94 33.92
CA PHE A 46 8.17 47.13 34.38
C PHE A 46 7.16 46.86 33.24
N TRP A 47 6.81 47.90 32.46
CA TRP A 47 5.95 47.75 31.30
C TRP A 47 6.55 46.82 30.24
N LEU A 48 7.84 46.94 29.94
CA LEU A 48 8.54 46.05 29.00
C LEU A 48 8.51 44.59 29.47
N ILE A 49 8.68 44.32 30.77
CA ILE A 49 8.58 42.97 31.33
C ILE A 49 7.17 42.39 31.11
N LEU A 50 6.12 43.16 31.39
CA LEU A 50 4.74 42.71 31.18
C LEU A 50 4.42 42.48 29.70
N LEU A 51 4.93 43.35 28.82
CA LEU A 51 4.80 43.18 27.37
C LEU A 51 5.50 41.91 26.89
N ALA A 52 6.72 41.65 27.37
CA ALA A 52 7.48 40.45 27.05
C ALA A 52 6.76 39.19 27.53
N LEU A 53 6.22 39.19 28.76
CA LEU A 53 5.44 38.08 29.30
C LEU A 53 4.18 37.79 28.46
N ARG A 54 3.46 38.84 28.03
CA ARG A 54 2.31 38.69 27.13
C ARG A 54 2.69 38.11 25.78
N ILE A 55 3.77 38.61 25.17
CA ILE A 55 4.25 38.11 23.88
C ILE A 55 4.65 36.63 24.03
N ALA A 56 5.34 36.28 25.11
CA ALA A 56 5.71 34.90 25.41
C ALA A 56 4.46 34.01 25.60
N TRP A 57 3.44 34.48 26.32
CA TRP A 57 2.17 33.76 26.49
C TRP A 57 1.45 33.54 25.16
N TYR A 58 1.31 34.59 24.34
CA TYR A 58 0.67 34.49 23.03
C TYR A 58 1.43 33.59 22.07
N LYS A 59 2.77 33.72 22.02
CA LYS A 59 3.63 32.83 21.22
C LYS A 59 3.60 31.40 21.73
N GLY A 60 3.49 31.18 23.04
CA GLY A 60 3.34 29.86 23.63
C GLY A 60 2.04 29.19 23.19
N LEU A 61 0.91 29.92 23.21
CA LEU A 61 -0.37 29.41 22.71
C LEU A 61 -0.32 29.10 21.21
N LEU A 62 0.28 29.99 20.40
CA LEU A 62 0.41 29.77 18.95
C LEU A 62 1.33 28.57 18.64
N SER A 63 2.45 28.46 19.35
CA SER A 63 3.40 27.35 19.18
C SER A 63 2.78 25.98 19.51
N MET A 64 1.79 25.92 20.41
CA MET A 64 1.07 24.68 20.70
C MET A 64 0.17 24.26 19.54
N ALA A 65 -0.46 25.22 18.86
CA ALA A 65 -1.26 24.95 17.66
C ALA A 65 -0.37 24.57 16.47
N ASP A 66 0.70 25.33 16.21
CA ASP A 66 1.64 25.07 15.12
C ASP A 66 2.34 23.70 15.30
N GLY A 67 2.65 23.33 16.55
CA GLY A 67 3.22 22.02 16.86
C GLY A 67 2.26 20.87 16.50
N TRP A 68 0.97 21.02 16.84
CA TRP A 68 -0.06 20.03 16.51
C TRP A 68 -0.27 19.90 15.00
N ASP A 69 -0.30 21.02 14.28
CA ASP A 69 -0.48 21.03 12.83
C ASP A 69 0.71 20.37 12.11
N ASN A 70 1.94 20.69 12.52
CA ASN A 70 3.13 20.05 11.98
C ASN A 70 3.16 18.54 12.27
N ASP A 71 2.80 18.10 13.48
CA ASP A 71 2.74 16.67 13.82
C ASP A 71 1.69 15.93 12.98
N ARG A 72 0.54 16.58 12.73
CA ARG A 72 -0.52 16.05 11.87
C ARG A 72 -0.06 15.94 10.41
N GLU A 73 0.60 16.96 9.88
CA GLU A 73 1.13 16.93 8.50
C GLU A 73 2.19 15.85 8.33
N GLN A 74 3.09 15.72 9.32
CA GLN A 74 4.08 14.64 9.32
C GLN A 74 3.41 13.27 9.36
N LEU A 75 2.40 13.07 10.19
CA LEU A 75 1.65 11.82 10.23
C LEU A 75 0.98 11.53 8.88
N LEU A 76 0.27 12.50 8.30
CA LEU A 76 -0.40 12.34 7.02
C LEU A 76 0.59 11.98 5.90
N SER A 77 1.73 12.68 5.84
CA SER A 77 2.76 12.41 4.83
C SER A 77 3.33 10.99 4.97
N ARG A 78 3.57 10.52 6.19
CA ARG A 78 4.04 9.16 6.46
C ARG A 78 3.02 8.11 6.06
N GLU A 79 1.75 8.31 6.38
CA GLU A 79 0.69 7.37 6.02
C GLU A 79 0.45 7.33 4.50
N ILE A 80 0.52 8.48 3.81
CA ILE A 80 0.46 8.52 2.34
C ILE A 80 1.65 7.77 1.74
N GLN A 81 2.87 8.00 2.24
CA GLN A 81 4.06 7.29 1.77
C GLN A 81 3.95 5.79 2.01
N ARG A 82 3.42 5.37 3.16
CA ARG A 82 3.17 3.96 3.48
C ARG A 82 2.11 3.34 2.56
N GLY A 83 1.03 4.06 2.27
CA GLY A 83 -0.02 3.64 1.34
C GLY A 83 0.48 3.47 -0.09
N ARG A 84 1.39 4.36 -0.52
CA ARG A 84 1.99 4.38 -1.88
C ARG A 84 3.14 3.40 -2.10
N ARG A 85 3.49 2.59 -1.10
CA ARG A 85 4.44 1.49 -1.30
C ARG A 85 3.88 0.51 -2.32
N HIS A 86 4.76 -0.09 -3.08
CA HIS A 86 4.41 -1.03 -4.14
C HIS A 86 5.46 -2.15 -4.22
N LEU A 87 5.07 -3.26 -4.82
CA LEU A 87 5.95 -4.36 -5.16
C LEU A 87 6.13 -4.42 -6.67
N ALA A 88 7.33 -4.74 -7.12
CA ALA A 88 7.58 -4.91 -8.54
C ALA A 88 7.34 -6.37 -8.93
N ILE A 89 6.57 -6.61 -9.99
CA ILE A 89 6.37 -7.94 -10.55
C ILE A 89 7.54 -8.22 -11.49
N LEU A 90 8.42 -9.17 -11.12
CA LEU A 90 9.58 -9.55 -11.94
C LEU A 90 9.28 -10.73 -12.86
N GLY A 91 8.36 -11.61 -12.47
CA GLY A 91 8.06 -12.81 -13.22
C GLY A 91 6.63 -13.30 -12.98
N VAL A 92 6.03 -13.83 -14.03
CA VAL A 92 4.69 -14.44 -13.99
C VAL A 92 4.76 -15.79 -14.70
N SER A 93 4.27 -16.83 -14.04
CA SER A 93 4.01 -18.13 -14.65
C SER A 93 2.52 -18.44 -14.55
N LEU A 94 1.93 -18.87 -15.66
CA LEU A 94 0.51 -19.19 -15.74
C LEU A 94 0.33 -20.50 -16.49
N HIS A 95 -0.45 -21.40 -15.90
CA HIS A 95 -0.85 -22.66 -16.51
C HIS A 95 -2.36 -22.78 -16.37
N THR A 96 -3.07 -22.91 -17.49
CA THR A 96 -4.52 -23.19 -17.54
C THR A 96 -4.78 -24.30 -18.56
N ALA A 97 -6.04 -24.69 -18.73
CA ALA A 97 -6.47 -25.61 -19.79
C ALA A 97 -6.13 -25.15 -21.21
N LEU A 98 -5.89 -23.85 -21.42
CA LEU A 98 -5.54 -23.29 -22.73
C LEU A 98 -4.05 -23.48 -23.08
N ARG A 99 -3.24 -24.00 -22.16
CA ARG A 99 -1.81 -24.24 -22.41
C ARG A 99 -1.57 -25.59 -23.05
N LEU A 100 -1.14 -25.58 -24.31
CA LEU A 100 -0.80 -26.78 -25.07
C LEU A 100 0.59 -27.33 -24.66
N PRO A 101 0.91 -28.62 -24.91
CA PRO A 101 2.20 -29.22 -24.54
C PRO A 101 3.41 -28.48 -25.13
N ASP A 102 3.25 -27.99 -26.37
CA ASP A 102 4.32 -27.33 -27.12
C ASP A 102 4.46 -25.83 -26.73
N ASP A 103 3.54 -25.29 -25.94
CA ASP A 103 3.52 -23.89 -25.49
C ASP A 103 4.45 -23.68 -24.28
N ARG A 104 5.75 -23.83 -24.53
CA ARG A 104 6.80 -23.76 -23.50
C ARG A 104 6.95 -22.37 -22.86
N ASP A 105 6.65 -21.30 -23.59
CA ASP A 105 6.77 -19.92 -23.10
C ASP A 105 5.42 -19.29 -22.71
N GLY A 106 4.32 -20.03 -22.85
CA GLY A 106 2.96 -19.60 -22.51
C GLY A 106 2.38 -18.56 -23.48
N LYS A 107 3.01 -18.31 -24.64
CA LYS A 107 2.50 -17.34 -25.63
C LYS A 107 1.17 -17.79 -26.21
N GLY A 108 1.04 -19.07 -26.54
CA GLY A 108 -0.19 -19.60 -27.14
C GLY A 108 -1.38 -19.44 -26.21
N GLN A 109 -1.21 -19.76 -24.94
CA GLN A 109 -2.20 -19.54 -23.91
C GLN A 109 -2.55 -18.06 -23.74
N ARG A 110 -1.55 -17.17 -23.67
CA ARG A 110 -1.80 -15.72 -23.51
C ARG A 110 -2.62 -15.17 -24.68
N GLU A 111 -2.34 -15.61 -25.89
CA GLU A 111 -3.10 -15.24 -27.08
C GLU A 111 -4.53 -15.78 -27.02
N ALA A 112 -4.71 -17.04 -26.59
CA ALA A 112 -6.04 -17.62 -26.40
C ALA A 112 -6.86 -16.85 -25.34
N LEU A 113 -6.22 -16.42 -24.24
CA LEU A 113 -6.87 -15.59 -23.23
C LEU A 113 -7.25 -14.20 -23.77
N ARG A 114 -6.36 -13.55 -24.52
CA ARG A 114 -6.64 -12.26 -25.18
C ARG A 114 -7.82 -12.35 -26.15
N ASN A 115 -7.96 -13.48 -26.84
CA ASN A 115 -9.03 -13.75 -27.79
C ASN A 115 -10.32 -14.28 -27.12
N ASN A 116 -10.40 -14.27 -25.79
CA ASN A 116 -11.56 -14.76 -25.02
C ASN A 116 -11.93 -16.22 -25.37
N THR A 117 -10.94 -17.06 -25.67
CA THR A 117 -11.18 -18.46 -26.00
C THR A 117 -11.81 -19.20 -24.81
N PRO A 118 -12.97 -19.83 -24.96
CA PRO A 118 -13.63 -20.53 -23.85
C PRO A 118 -12.84 -21.77 -23.44
N ALA A 119 -12.48 -21.86 -22.16
CA ALA A 119 -11.78 -23.01 -21.59
C ALA A 119 -12.73 -24.04 -20.93
N LEU A 120 -13.93 -23.60 -20.52
CA LEU A 120 -14.94 -24.45 -19.89
C LEU A 120 -15.63 -25.33 -20.95
N LYS A 121 -15.55 -26.65 -20.77
CA LYS A 121 -16.20 -27.64 -21.64
C LYS A 121 -16.73 -28.82 -20.85
N THR A 122 -17.64 -29.58 -21.43
CA THR A 122 -18.15 -30.83 -20.84
C THR A 122 -17.11 -31.93 -21.08
N GLN A 123 -16.54 -32.47 -20.00
CA GLN A 123 -15.51 -33.50 -20.07
C GLN A 123 -15.47 -34.34 -18.77
N PRO A 124 -14.86 -35.54 -18.77
CA PRO A 124 -14.61 -36.33 -17.58
C PRO A 124 -13.78 -35.60 -16.53
N SER A 125 -14.08 -35.84 -15.25
CA SER A 125 -13.37 -35.27 -14.11
C SER A 125 -12.29 -36.22 -13.56
N TRP A 126 -11.69 -35.87 -12.43
CA TRP A 126 -10.79 -36.77 -11.70
C TRP A 126 -11.50 -37.88 -10.93
N TRP A 127 -12.80 -37.71 -10.63
CA TRP A 127 -13.56 -38.63 -9.77
C TRP A 127 -14.67 -39.37 -10.50
N SER A 128 -14.98 -38.96 -11.72
CA SER A 128 -16.10 -39.49 -12.49
C SER A 128 -15.80 -39.36 -13.98
N ASP A 129 -16.12 -40.44 -14.70
CA ASP A 129 -16.10 -40.49 -16.17
C ASP A 129 -17.30 -39.76 -16.79
N GLU A 130 -18.25 -39.29 -15.98
CA GLU A 130 -19.36 -38.47 -16.44
C GLU A 130 -18.88 -37.13 -17.00
N GLY A 131 -19.56 -36.67 -18.05
CA GLY A 131 -19.29 -35.37 -18.66
C GLY A 131 -19.77 -34.23 -17.75
N ILE A 132 -18.84 -33.61 -17.02
CA ILE A 132 -19.11 -32.46 -16.16
C ILE A 132 -18.52 -31.21 -16.81
N ARG A 133 -19.24 -30.08 -16.77
CA ARG A 133 -18.77 -28.82 -17.35
C ARG A 133 -17.69 -28.19 -16.45
N HIS A 134 -16.43 -28.26 -16.87
CA HIS A 134 -15.28 -27.68 -16.17
C HIS A 134 -14.09 -27.47 -17.11
N SER A 135 -13.10 -26.70 -16.65
CA SER A 135 -11.82 -26.51 -17.33
C SER A 135 -10.76 -27.29 -16.57
N ARG A 136 -9.92 -28.05 -17.28
CA ARG A 136 -8.95 -28.97 -16.69
C ARG A 136 -7.57 -28.72 -17.28
N LEU A 137 -6.54 -28.75 -16.45
CA LEU A 137 -5.16 -28.70 -16.92
C LEU A 137 -4.89 -29.91 -17.82
N LEU A 138 -4.00 -29.72 -18.78
CA LEU A 138 -3.73 -30.77 -19.75
C LEU A 138 -3.03 -31.95 -19.09
N ARG A 139 -3.63 -33.14 -19.25
CA ARG A 139 -3.09 -34.40 -18.74
C ARG A 139 -2.17 -35.08 -19.74
N ILE A 140 -1.04 -35.62 -19.27
CA ILE A 140 -0.15 -36.46 -20.08
C ILE A 140 -0.31 -37.92 -19.64
N GLY A 141 -0.93 -38.74 -20.50
CA GLY A 141 -1.28 -40.12 -20.16
C GLY A 141 -2.23 -40.19 -18.95
N ASP A 142 -2.04 -41.20 -18.12
CA ASP A 142 -2.85 -41.45 -16.92
C ASP A 142 -2.26 -40.80 -15.66
N GLU A 143 -1.66 -39.62 -15.79
CA GLU A 143 -1.00 -38.98 -14.65
C GLU A 143 -1.98 -38.71 -13.49
N THR A 144 -1.50 -38.88 -12.27
CA THR A 144 -2.22 -38.55 -11.03
C THR A 144 -2.18 -37.05 -10.74
N PRO A 145 -3.06 -36.50 -9.87
CA PRO A 145 -3.00 -35.08 -9.47
C PRO A 145 -1.62 -34.67 -8.94
N GLU A 146 -0.97 -35.52 -8.16
CA GLU A 146 0.37 -35.28 -7.61
C GLU A 146 1.43 -35.16 -8.72
N GLN A 147 1.36 -36.04 -9.72
CA GLN A 147 2.28 -36.03 -10.87
C GLN A 147 2.09 -34.78 -11.74
N LEU A 148 0.84 -34.39 -11.98
CA LEU A 148 0.49 -33.15 -12.68
C LEU A 148 1.04 -31.93 -11.93
N VAL A 149 0.82 -31.84 -10.62
CA VAL A 149 1.33 -30.73 -9.80
C VAL A 149 2.85 -30.68 -9.82
N ARG A 150 3.53 -31.82 -9.63
CA ARG A 150 5.00 -31.89 -9.70
C ARG A 150 5.55 -31.41 -11.03
N ARG A 151 4.92 -31.80 -12.14
CA ARG A 151 5.29 -31.39 -13.50
C ARG A 151 5.11 -29.89 -13.69
N ILE A 152 3.96 -29.34 -13.29
CA ILE A 152 3.69 -27.91 -13.41
C ILE A 152 4.65 -27.09 -12.54
N MET A 153 4.86 -27.48 -11.28
CA MET A 153 5.81 -26.81 -10.40
C MET A 153 7.22 -26.79 -10.97
N SER A 154 7.68 -27.90 -11.55
CA SER A 154 8.98 -27.96 -12.21
C SER A 154 9.06 -26.98 -13.40
N ASN A 155 7.99 -26.90 -14.20
CA ASN A 155 7.92 -25.95 -15.31
C ASN A 155 7.91 -24.50 -14.82
N THR A 156 7.10 -24.18 -13.80
CA THR A 156 7.05 -22.85 -13.17
C THR A 156 8.42 -22.42 -12.65
N LEU A 157 9.13 -23.30 -11.94
CA LEU A 157 10.48 -23.01 -11.43
C LEU A 157 11.47 -22.78 -12.57
N ASN A 158 11.40 -23.57 -13.64
CA ASN A 158 12.24 -23.37 -14.84
C ASN A 158 11.96 -22.03 -15.52
N GLU A 159 10.70 -21.61 -15.63
CA GLU A 159 10.32 -20.31 -16.19
C GLU A 159 10.89 -19.15 -15.34
N LEU A 160 10.78 -19.25 -14.01
CA LEU A 160 11.26 -18.24 -13.08
C LEU A 160 12.79 -18.24 -12.90
N THR A 161 13.47 -19.32 -13.27
CA THR A 161 14.94 -19.46 -13.11
C THR A 161 15.69 -18.33 -13.83
N SER A 162 15.25 -17.96 -15.03
CA SER A 162 15.91 -16.89 -15.80
C SER A 162 15.86 -15.53 -15.08
N VAL A 163 14.72 -15.20 -14.48
CA VAL A 163 14.51 -13.98 -13.70
C VAL A 163 15.30 -14.03 -12.40
N LEU A 164 15.22 -15.14 -11.66
CA LEU A 164 15.94 -15.32 -10.39
C LEU A 164 17.47 -15.40 -10.57
N ALA A 165 17.96 -15.76 -11.75
CA ALA A 165 19.38 -15.73 -12.07
C ALA A 165 19.94 -14.29 -12.16
N SER A 166 19.08 -13.32 -12.53
CA SER A 166 19.43 -11.89 -12.58
C SER A 166 19.45 -11.23 -11.20
N VAL A 167 18.89 -11.90 -10.19
CA VAL A 167 18.87 -11.43 -8.79
C VAL A 167 20.07 -12.04 -8.04
N PRO A 168 20.78 -11.26 -7.20
CA PRO A 168 21.80 -11.78 -6.28
C PRO A 168 21.31 -12.99 -5.46
N ALA A 169 22.21 -13.93 -5.16
CA ALA A 169 21.87 -15.19 -4.52
C ALA A 169 21.56 -15.03 -3.02
N GLU A 170 22.04 -13.96 -2.41
CA GLU A 170 21.93 -13.67 -0.98
C GLU A 170 20.54 -13.13 -0.61
N ILE A 171 19.78 -12.65 -1.60
CA ILE A 171 18.47 -12.03 -1.37
C ILE A 171 17.45 -13.12 -1.01
N PRO A 172 16.78 -13.03 0.15
CA PRO A 172 15.84 -14.05 0.59
C PRO A 172 14.57 -14.08 -0.27
N LEU A 173 14.07 -15.29 -0.49
CA LEU A 173 12.84 -15.57 -1.21
C LEU A 173 11.78 -16.10 -0.24
N SER A 174 10.79 -15.28 0.08
CA SER A 174 9.62 -15.71 0.82
C SER A 174 8.62 -16.40 -0.10
N LEU A 175 8.15 -17.58 0.28
CA LEU A 175 7.26 -18.41 -0.52
C LEU A 175 5.90 -18.57 0.16
N ILE A 176 4.84 -18.20 -0.54
CA ILE A 176 3.45 -18.39 -0.15
C ILE A 176 2.83 -19.38 -1.13
N ILE A 177 2.22 -20.45 -0.61
CA ILE A 177 1.51 -21.45 -1.42
C ILE A 177 0.05 -21.47 -0.99
N GLU A 178 -0.83 -21.16 -1.93
CA GLU A 178 -2.28 -21.26 -1.78
C GLU A 178 -2.80 -22.37 -2.65
N SER A 179 -3.60 -23.27 -2.07
CA SER A 179 -4.15 -24.40 -2.81
C SER A 179 -5.61 -24.61 -2.50
N ASP A 180 -6.39 -24.87 -3.55
CA ASP A 180 -7.74 -25.39 -3.48
C ASP A 180 -7.83 -26.65 -4.35
N GLY A 181 -7.92 -27.82 -3.73
CA GLY A 181 -7.81 -29.08 -4.46
C GLY A 181 -7.89 -30.33 -3.58
N SER A 182 -7.61 -31.47 -4.18
CA SER A 182 -7.58 -32.76 -3.47
C SER A 182 -6.34 -32.94 -2.59
N LEU A 183 -5.23 -32.29 -2.96
CA LEU A 183 -3.96 -32.39 -2.26
C LEU A 183 -3.92 -31.51 -1.00
N SER A 184 -3.33 -32.05 0.06
CA SER A 184 -3.07 -31.28 1.28
C SER A 184 -1.92 -30.28 1.09
N VAL A 185 -1.93 -29.22 1.89
CA VAL A 185 -0.88 -28.20 1.88
C VAL A 185 0.51 -28.80 2.12
N SER A 186 0.63 -29.82 2.97
CA SER A 186 1.91 -30.49 3.26
C SER A 186 2.43 -31.30 2.08
N GLU A 187 1.56 -32.00 1.34
CA GLU A 187 1.92 -32.71 0.11
C GLU A 187 2.45 -31.74 -0.96
N ILE A 188 1.77 -30.61 -1.12
CA ILE A 188 2.15 -29.56 -2.07
C ILE A 188 3.48 -28.91 -1.67
N GLN A 189 3.66 -28.56 -0.40
CA GLN A 189 4.92 -28.00 0.10
C GLN A 189 6.07 -29.00 -0.04
N SER A 190 5.85 -30.29 0.24
CA SER A 190 6.88 -31.31 0.07
C SER A 190 7.26 -31.51 -1.40
N THR A 191 6.28 -31.51 -2.31
CA THR A 191 6.49 -31.55 -3.75
C THR A 191 7.27 -30.34 -4.23
N TRP A 192 6.93 -29.14 -3.74
CA TRP A 192 7.66 -27.92 -4.05
C TRP A 192 9.11 -28.00 -3.58
N ARG A 193 9.38 -28.44 -2.34
CA ARG A 193 10.76 -28.60 -1.82
C ARG A 193 11.59 -29.52 -2.70
N GLN A 194 10.99 -30.63 -3.16
CA GLN A 194 11.67 -31.55 -4.07
C GLN A 194 11.94 -30.92 -5.44
N CYS A 195 10.99 -30.17 -6.00
CA CYS A 195 11.20 -29.49 -7.29
C CYS A 195 12.25 -28.37 -7.17
N LEU A 196 12.21 -27.60 -6.08
CA LEU A 196 13.16 -26.54 -5.77
C LEU A 196 14.59 -27.09 -5.61
N ALA A 197 14.75 -28.21 -4.90
CA ALA A 197 16.06 -28.86 -4.72
C ALA A 197 16.70 -29.32 -6.04
N ASN A 198 15.87 -29.59 -7.05
CA ASN A 198 16.32 -29.96 -8.40
C ASN A 198 16.40 -28.75 -9.35
N SER A 199 16.06 -27.55 -8.88
CA SER A 199 16.11 -26.31 -9.66
C SER A 199 17.45 -25.60 -9.50
N HIS A 200 17.73 -24.63 -10.38
CA HIS A 200 18.94 -23.80 -10.31
C HIS A 200 18.74 -22.51 -9.48
N ILE A 201 17.69 -22.46 -8.67
CA ILE A 201 17.38 -21.30 -7.83
C ILE A 201 18.36 -21.27 -6.65
N ARG A 202 18.98 -20.10 -6.44
CA ARG A 202 20.07 -19.92 -5.46
C ARG A 202 19.63 -19.21 -4.19
N GLN A 203 18.48 -18.54 -4.22
CA GLN A 203 17.97 -17.73 -3.12
C GLN A 203 17.59 -18.61 -1.92
N PRO A 204 17.88 -18.18 -0.67
CA PRO A 204 17.40 -18.88 0.51
C PRO A 204 15.87 -18.74 0.61
N VAL A 205 15.17 -19.88 0.57
CA VAL A 205 13.72 -19.92 0.55
C VAL A 205 13.14 -20.09 1.94
N THR A 206 12.23 -19.19 2.34
CA THR A 206 11.48 -19.28 3.60
C THR A 206 9.99 -19.37 3.31
N TYR A 207 9.32 -20.35 3.91
CA TYR A 207 7.87 -20.52 3.77
C TYR A 207 7.14 -19.57 4.70
N LEU A 208 6.15 -18.86 4.17
CA LEU A 208 5.26 -18.01 4.95
C LEU A 208 3.87 -18.63 4.98
N GLU A 209 3.25 -18.56 6.16
CA GLU A 209 1.86 -18.95 6.35
C GLU A 209 0.96 -17.74 6.15
N GLY A 210 -0.06 -17.91 5.32
CA GLY A 210 -1.08 -16.90 5.05
C GLY A 210 -1.78 -17.14 3.73
N LYS A 211 -2.77 -16.31 3.42
CA LYS A 211 -3.64 -16.46 2.25
C LYS A 211 -4.12 -15.11 1.75
N GLY A 212 -4.38 -15.01 0.45
CA GLY A 212 -5.07 -13.91 -0.18
C GLY A 212 -4.32 -12.57 -0.13
N LEU A 213 -5.06 -11.52 -0.51
CA LEU A 213 -4.51 -10.16 -0.67
C LEU A 213 -4.02 -9.52 0.63
N GLN A 214 -4.49 -10.00 1.79
CA GLN A 214 -3.99 -9.56 3.09
C GLN A 214 -2.48 -9.78 3.25
N MET A 215 -1.90 -10.78 2.55
CA MET A 215 -0.47 -11.01 2.63
C MET A 215 0.34 -9.96 1.89
N ILE A 216 -0.19 -9.48 0.77
CA ILE A 216 0.40 -8.37 0.02
C ILE A 216 0.30 -7.09 0.86
N ASP A 217 -0.86 -6.81 1.46
CA ASP A 217 -1.05 -5.63 2.31
C ASP A 217 -0.12 -5.66 3.55
N HIS A 218 -0.03 -6.81 4.24
CA HIS A 218 0.89 -6.97 5.37
C HIS A 218 2.36 -6.74 4.97
N TRP A 219 2.76 -7.21 3.79
CA TRP A 219 4.12 -7.02 3.30
C TRP A 219 4.42 -5.56 2.96
N LEU A 220 3.46 -4.87 2.34
CA LEU A 220 3.56 -3.43 2.04
C LEU A 220 3.59 -2.56 3.31
N ASP A 221 3.01 -3.04 4.40
CA ASP A 221 3.07 -2.40 5.71
C ASP A 221 4.44 -2.45 6.37
N GLN A 222 5.20 -3.50 6.13
CA GLN A 222 6.54 -3.63 6.68
C GLN A 222 7.48 -2.58 6.04
N PRO A 223 8.40 -1.98 6.83
CA PRO A 223 9.44 -1.14 6.27
C PRO A 223 10.27 -1.99 5.30
N MET A 224 10.16 -1.71 4.01
CA MET A 224 10.94 -2.39 2.97
C MET A 224 12.37 -1.84 2.94
N THR A 225 13.11 -1.90 4.05
CA THR A 225 14.49 -1.39 4.12
C THR A 225 15.49 -2.40 3.54
N GLU A 226 15.18 -3.69 3.66
CA GLU A 226 16.02 -4.77 3.18
C GLU A 226 15.53 -5.33 1.83
N PRO A 227 16.43 -5.67 0.90
CA PRO A 227 16.07 -6.28 -0.36
C PRO A 227 15.44 -7.66 -0.11
N SER A 228 14.27 -7.90 -0.70
CA SER A 228 13.54 -9.15 -0.51
C SER A 228 12.71 -9.51 -1.73
N LEU A 229 12.50 -10.82 -1.90
CA LEU A 229 11.64 -11.39 -2.92
C LEU A 229 10.47 -12.13 -2.26
N MET A 230 9.31 -12.10 -2.92
CA MET A 230 8.16 -12.91 -2.56
C MET A 230 7.66 -13.67 -3.78
N LEU A 231 7.50 -14.98 -3.65
CA LEU A 231 6.88 -15.84 -4.65
C LEU A 231 5.54 -16.33 -4.10
N ILE A 232 4.45 -15.94 -4.77
CA ILE A 232 3.11 -16.43 -4.50
C ILE A 232 2.79 -17.50 -5.53
N VAL A 233 2.42 -18.70 -5.09
CA VAL A 233 1.99 -19.82 -5.93
C VAL A 233 0.57 -20.18 -5.55
N ALA A 234 -0.38 -19.89 -6.43
CA ALA A 234 -1.79 -20.24 -6.25
C ALA A 234 -2.15 -21.37 -7.21
N LEU A 235 -2.67 -22.48 -6.69
CA LEU A 235 -3.07 -23.62 -7.49
C LEU A 235 -4.50 -24.08 -7.18
N GLN A 236 -5.22 -24.41 -8.24
CA GLN A 236 -6.48 -25.15 -8.18
C GLN A 236 -6.34 -26.38 -9.07
N VAL A 237 -6.17 -27.54 -8.46
CA VAL A 237 -5.95 -28.82 -9.17
C VAL A 237 -6.77 -29.91 -8.51
N ALA A 238 -7.52 -30.66 -9.30
CA ALA A 238 -8.50 -31.62 -8.81
C ALA A 238 -9.38 -31.00 -7.69
N PRO A 239 -10.23 -30.00 -8.02
CA PRO A 239 -11.20 -29.41 -7.09
C PRO A 239 -12.37 -30.35 -6.76
N LYS A 240 -12.61 -30.67 -5.48
CA LYS A 240 -13.64 -31.64 -5.04
C LYS A 240 -15.05 -31.36 -5.59
N GLN A 241 -15.41 -30.08 -5.74
CA GLN A 241 -16.60 -29.64 -6.46
C GLN A 241 -16.20 -29.25 -7.88
N VAL A 242 -16.47 -30.13 -8.85
CA VAL A 242 -15.97 -30.00 -10.23
C VAL A 242 -16.72 -28.94 -11.03
N GLU A 243 -18.05 -28.93 -10.93
CA GLU A 243 -18.90 -28.22 -11.88
C GLU A 243 -18.64 -26.71 -11.84
N GLY A 244 -18.45 -26.11 -13.02
CA GLY A 244 -18.18 -24.69 -13.17
C GLY A 244 -16.78 -24.24 -12.74
N THR A 245 -15.91 -25.15 -12.31
CA THR A 245 -14.54 -24.81 -11.89
C THR A 245 -13.54 -24.83 -13.04
N ALA A 246 -12.38 -24.21 -12.81
CA ALA A 246 -11.27 -24.19 -13.73
C ALA A 246 -9.97 -24.52 -13.01
N GLU A 247 -9.30 -25.58 -13.45
CA GLU A 247 -7.97 -25.88 -12.96
C GLU A 247 -6.94 -24.92 -13.51
N THR A 248 -6.14 -24.37 -12.61
CA THR A 248 -5.19 -23.30 -12.90
C THR A 248 -4.03 -23.35 -11.92
N VAL A 249 -2.83 -23.03 -12.38
CA VAL A 249 -1.69 -22.72 -11.52
C VAL A 249 -1.13 -21.37 -11.93
N VAL A 250 -1.03 -20.45 -10.97
CA VAL A 250 -0.49 -19.11 -11.15
C VAL A 250 0.70 -18.95 -10.22
N SER A 251 1.76 -18.32 -10.70
CA SER A 251 2.87 -17.90 -9.86
C SER A 251 3.28 -16.47 -10.16
N LEU A 252 3.44 -15.69 -9.11
CA LEU A 252 3.83 -14.28 -9.16
C LEU A 252 5.11 -14.09 -8.35
N LEU A 253 6.19 -13.69 -9.03
CA LEU A 253 7.43 -13.29 -8.40
C LEU A 253 7.44 -11.78 -8.23
N LEU A 254 7.39 -11.37 -6.97
CA LEU A 254 7.36 -9.99 -6.50
C LEU A 254 8.71 -9.63 -5.88
N ALA A 255 9.09 -8.37 -6.00
CA ALA A 255 10.33 -7.84 -5.47
C ALA A 255 10.11 -6.51 -4.77
N SER A 256 10.92 -6.26 -3.74
CA SER A 256 11.01 -4.93 -3.14
C SER A 256 11.57 -3.92 -4.16
N PRO A 257 11.24 -2.61 -4.04
CA PRO A 257 11.72 -1.58 -4.96
C PRO A 257 13.24 -1.54 -5.11
N GLN A 258 13.99 -1.92 -4.07
CA GLN A 258 15.46 -1.96 -4.11
C GLN A 258 15.98 -3.02 -5.08
N VAL A 259 15.38 -4.21 -5.08
CA VAL A 259 15.77 -5.29 -5.99
C VAL A 259 15.34 -4.96 -7.42
N ALA A 260 14.18 -4.33 -7.56
CA ALA A 260 13.63 -3.96 -8.85
C ALA A 260 14.34 -2.77 -9.50
N ALA A 261 15.06 -1.93 -8.74
CA ALA A 261 15.73 -0.74 -9.27
C ALA A 261 16.77 -1.06 -10.35
N ASP A 262 17.46 -2.20 -10.22
CA ASP A 262 18.46 -2.68 -11.17
C ASP A 262 17.86 -3.62 -12.24
N LEU A 263 16.55 -3.84 -12.22
CA LEU A 263 15.83 -4.74 -13.11
C LEU A 263 14.74 -3.98 -13.87
N MET A 264 14.25 -4.58 -14.97
CA MET A 264 13.07 -4.05 -15.68
C MET A 264 11.83 -4.83 -15.20
N PRO A 265 11.02 -4.27 -14.28
CA PRO A 265 9.83 -4.96 -13.81
C PRO A 265 8.76 -5.04 -14.90
N LEU A 266 7.97 -6.11 -14.87
CA LEU A 266 6.85 -6.32 -15.79
C LEU A 266 5.68 -5.38 -15.48
N ALA A 267 5.46 -5.10 -14.18
CA ALA A 267 4.42 -4.21 -13.67
C ALA A 267 4.72 -3.85 -12.21
N LEU A 268 4.01 -2.84 -11.68
CA LEU A 268 3.99 -2.50 -10.27
C LEU A 268 2.66 -2.94 -9.65
N LEU A 269 2.74 -3.63 -8.53
CA LEU A 269 1.61 -4.04 -7.71
C LEU A 269 1.48 -3.07 -6.53
N HIS A 270 0.45 -2.22 -6.59
CA HIS A 270 0.12 -1.29 -5.52
C HIS A 270 -0.77 -1.95 -4.46
N ARG A 271 -0.91 -1.25 -3.32
CA ARG A 271 -1.71 -1.73 -2.18
C ARG A 271 -3.16 -2.05 -2.59
N PRO A 272 -3.66 -3.26 -2.28
CA PRO A 272 -5.06 -3.60 -2.52
C PRO A 272 -5.96 -2.80 -1.57
N GLU A 273 -7.05 -2.25 -2.08
CA GLU A 273 -8.04 -1.55 -1.26
C GLU A 273 -9.32 -2.40 -1.13
N GLN A 274 -9.75 -2.65 0.10
CA GLN A 274 -10.96 -3.39 0.37
C GLN A 274 -12.19 -2.47 0.34
N VAL A 275 -13.16 -2.79 -0.52
CA VAL A 275 -14.46 -2.11 -0.53
C VAL A 275 -15.23 -2.47 0.75
N LYS A 276 -15.65 -1.45 1.52
CA LYS A 276 -16.43 -1.62 2.75
C LYS A 276 -17.91 -1.41 2.49
N GLY A 277 -18.58 -2.48 2.06
CA GLY A 277 -20.01 -2.50 1.75
C GLY A 277 -20.29 -2.62 0.25
N ILE A 278 -21.56 -2.50 -0.12
CA ILE A 278 -22.05 -2.69 -1.50
C ILE A 278 -22.59 -1.39 -2.13
N SER A 279 -22.49 -0.26 -1.41
CA SER A 279 -22.98 1.02 -1.93
C SER A 279 -22.05 1.59 -2.98
N HIS A 280 -22.62 2.38 -3.91
CA HIS A 280 -21.84 3.07 -4.94
C HIS A 280 -20.74 3.97 -4.33
N GLU A 281 -21.05 4.68 -3.24
CA GLU A 281 -20.08 5.52 -2.52
C GLU A 281 -18.91 4.71 -1.96
N ALA A 282 -19.16 3.49 -1.48
CA ALA A 282 -18.11 2.61 -0.97
C ALA A 282 -17.15 2.18 -2.09
N PHE A 283 -17.68 1.88 -3.28
CA PHE A 283 -16.86 1.57 -4.45
C PHE A 283 -16.07 2.79 -4.92
N HIS A 284 -16.71 3.96 -5.04
CA HIS A 284 -16.04 5.19 -5.44
C HIS A 284 -14.88 5.53 -4.49
N TYR A 285 -15.12 5.44 -3.18
CA TYR A 285 -14.09 5.62 -2.16
C TYR A 285 -12.92 4.65 -2.35
N ALA A 286 -13.20 3.36 -2.55
CA ALA A 286 -12.16 2.34 -2.69
C ALA A 286 -11.33 2.54 -3.97
N PHE A 287 -11.96 2.92 -5.09
CA PHE A 287 -11.24 3.23 -6.33
C PHE A 287 -10.38 4.48 -6.20
N ALA A 288 -10.93 5.57 -5.68
CA ALA A 288 -10.18 6.80 -5.43
C ALA A 288 -8.95 6.54 -4.55
N ARG A 289 -9.14 5.72 -3.50
CA ARG A 289 -8.05 5.33 -2.60
C ARG A 289 -7.01 4.45 -3.29
N ALA A 290 -7.42 3.48 -4.12
CA ALA A 290 -6.49 2.67 -4.89
C ALA A 290 -5.68 3.49 -5.90
N PHE A 291 -6.30 4.49 -6.54
CA PHE A 291 -5.61 5.42 -7.43
C PHE A 291 -4.64 6.34 -6.69
N ASP A 292 -5.01 6.80 -5.48
CA ASP A 292 -4.11 7.54 -4.60
C ASP A 292 -2.84 6.74 -4.26
N TRP A 293 -2.96 5.42 -4.06
CA TRP A 293 -1.84 4.50 -3.79
C TRP A 293 -0.92 4.34 -5.00
N ALA A 294 -1.48 4.38 -6.21
CA ALA A 294 -0.70 4.39 -7.44
C ALA A 294 -0.13 5.77 -7.79
N ALA A 295 -0.61 6.83 -7.13
CA ALA A 295 -0.36 8.22 -7.52
C ALA A 295 -0.72 8.48 -9.00
N LEU A 296 -1.80 7.84 -9.46
CA LEU A 296 -2.30 7.99 -10.83
C LEU A 296 -3.64 8.72 -10.80
N PRO A 297 -3.89 9.65 -11.74
CA PRO A 297 -5.23 10.17 -11.97
C PRO A 297 -6.08 9.05 -12.60
N ALA A 298 -7.37 9.01 -12.33
CA ALA A 298 -8.21 7.88 -12.79
C ALA A 298 -8.34 7.81 -14.31
N GLU A 299 -8.24 8.96 -14.98
CA GLU A 299 -8.23 9.09 -16.44
C GLU A 299 -7.04 8.35 -17.08
N ALA A 300 -5.98 8.08 -16.31
CA ALA A 300 -4.81 7.34 -16.80
C ALA A 300 -5.03 5.82 -16.89
N VAL A 301 -6.16 5.30 -16.38
CA VAL A 301 -6.45 3.85 -16.38
C VAL A 301 -7.45 3.52 -17.49
N PRO A 302 -6.99 3.01 -18.66
CA PRO A 302 -7.84 2.84 -19.83
C PRO A 302 -8.78 1.62 -19.75
N ALA A 303 -8.47 0.67 -18.87
CA ALA A 303 -9.22 -0.58 -18.76
C ALA A 303 -9.08 -1.19 -17.37
N GLY A 304 -10.11 -1.92 -16.95
CA GLY A 304 -10.14 -2.73 -15.74
C GLY A 304 -10.59 -4.16 -16.04
N TRP A 305 -10.24 -5.08 -15.16
CA TRP A 305 -10.71 -6.46 -15.18
C TRP A 305 -11.48 -6.74 -13.91
N LEU A 306 -12.67 -7.32 -14.04
CA LEU A 306 -13.46 -7.77 -12.90
C LEU A 306 -13.37 -9.30 -12.82
N VAL A 307 -13.02 -9.81 -11.65
CA VAL A 307 -12.88 -11.25 -11.40
C VAL A 307 -13.76 -11.61 -10.21
N GLY A 308 -14.69 -12.55 -10.40
CA GLY A 308 -15.68 -12.93 -9.40
C GLY A 308 -16.84 -11.92 -9.29
N GLY A 309 -18.07 -12.42 -9.17
CA GLY A 309 -19.28 -11.61 -8.97
C GLY A 309 -20.44 -11.97 -9.92
N TYR A 310 -21.67 -11.71 -9.48
CA TYR A 310 -22.87 -11.76 -10.32
C TYR A 310 -22.87 -10.54 -11.27
N GLN A 311 -23.02 -10.81 -12.56
CA GLN A 311 -22.77 -9.88 -13.66
C GLN A 311 -23.71 -8.67 -13.69
N ASP A 312 -24.87 -8.73 -13.01
CA ASP A 312 -25.91 -7.71 -13.08
C ASP A 312 -25.76 -6.58 -12.04
N GLU A 313 -25.21 -6.83 -10.85
CA GLU A 313 -25.07 -5.79 -9.81
C GLU A 313 -23.79 -4.96 -9.99
N LEU A 314 -22.68 -5.57 -10.43
CA LEU A 314 -21.37 -4.92 -10.52
C LEU A 314 -21.14 -4.16 -11.83
N SER A 315 -21.87 -4.50 -12.90
CA SER A 315 -21.72 -3.87 -14.22
C SER A 315 -22.28 -2.44 -14.29
N SER A 316 -23.20 -2.08 -13.40
CA SER A 316 -23.70 -0.71 -13.20
C SER A 316 -22.72 0.13 -12.36
N ALA A 317 -22.09 -0.48 -11.35
CA ALA A 317 -21.13 0.17 -10.47
C ALA A 317 -19.77 0.43 -11.17
N HIS A 318 -19.30 -0.51 -12.02
CA HIS A 318 -18.04 -0.37 -12.75
C HIS A 318 -18.09 0.75 -13.81
N ARG A 319 -19.15 0.82 -14.62
CA ARG A 319 -19.29 1.86 -15.67
C ARG A 319 -19.33 3.27 -15.05
N ASN A 320 -20.18 3.48 -14.04
CA ASN A 320 -20.33 4.80 -13.43
C ASN A 320 -19.20 5.17 -12.46
N GLY A 321 -18.54 4.18 -11.84
CA GLY A 321 -17.43 4.42 -10.92
C GLY A 321 -16.17 4.94 -11.61
N ILE A 322 -15.86 4.45 -12.82
CA ILE A 322 -14.73 4.96 -13.62
C ILE A 322 -15.10 6.32 -14.23
N ASP A 323 -16.32 6.47 -14.77
CA ASP A 323 -16.76 7.71 -15.43
C ASP A 323 -16.82 8.92 -14.49
N ARG A 324 -17.04 8.73 -13.17
CA ARG A 324 -17.10 9.83 -12.19
C ARG A 324 -15.77 10.23 -11.56
N VAL A 325 -14.76 9.36 -11.51
CA VAL A 325 -13.44 9.81 -11.06
C VAL A 325 -12.77 10.70 -12.12
N VAL A 326 -13.26 10.65 -13.36
CA VAL A 326 -12.88 11.53 -14.49
C VAL A 326 -13.57 12.91 -14.43
N GLU A 327 -14.60 13.09 -13.59
CA GLU A 327 -15.23 14.39 -13.36
C GLU A 327 -14.58 15.06 -12.13
N PRO A 328 -13.93 16.23 -12.27
CA PRO A 328 -13.29 16.90 -11.14
C PRO A 328 -14.35 17.31 -10.12
N ASP A 329 -14.13 16.90 -8.86
CA ASP A 329 -14.90 17.26 -7.67
C ASP A 329 -15.33 18.74 -7.69
N GLN A 330 -16.58 19.00 -8.02
CA GLN A 330 -17.21 20.33 -7.89
C GLN A 330 -17.68 20.66 -6.46
N TYR A 331 -17.26 19.90 -5.44
CA TYR A 331 -17.61 20.20 -4.05
C TYR A 331 -16.38 20.31 -3.15
N ARG A 332 -15.67 21.44 -3.30
CA ARG A 332 -15.02 22.10 -2.17
C ARG A 332 -15.88 23.29 -1.76
N SER A 333 -16.59 23.17 -0.64
CA SER A 333 -17.16 24.27 0.13
C SER A 333 -16.65 24.21 1.55
#